data_AF-K1RNM9-F1
#
_entry.id   AF-K1RNM9-F1
#
_cell.length_a   1.000
_cell.length_b   1.000
_cell.length_c   1.000
_cell.angle_alpha   90.00
_cell.angle_beta   90.00
_cell.angle_gamma   90.00
#
_symmetry.space_group_name_H-M   'P 1'
#
loop_
_entity.id
_entity.type
_entity.pdbx_description
1 polymer ?
#
loop_
_entity_poly.entity_id
_entity_poly.type
_entity_poly.pdbx_seq_one_letter_code
_entity_poly.pdbx_strand_id
1 'polypeptide(L)' 'MKAVETLRKQQSSCEVVADDISNALNYKYGAMFERLFIVLNGKVVYLGQRGPQGYHLEEVEEWLTKYTS' A
#
# COMPACT_ATOMS: atom_id res chain seq x y z
N MET A 1 -12.53 -7.53 12.64
CA MET A 1 -12.34 -6.14 12.15
C MET A 1 -11.58 -5.22 13.11
N LYS A 2 -11.36 -5.58 14.39
CA LYS A 2 -10.72 -4.72 15.41
C LYS A 2 -9.40 -4.05 14.99
N ALA A 3 -8.57 -4.70 14.16
CA ALA A 3 -7.29 -4.15 13.72
C ALA A 3 -7.45 -2.91 12.81
N VAL A 4 -8.35 -2.95 11.82
CA VAL A 4 -8.62 -1.81 10.92
C VAL A 4 -9.17 -0.62 11.70
N GLU A 5 -10.07 -0.87 12.64
CA GLU A 5 -10.62 0.19 13.50
C GLU A 5 -9.54 0.87 14.36
N THR A 6 -8.57 0.10 14.86
CA THR A 6 -7.42 0.66 15.60
C THR A 6 -6.58 1.57 14.71
N LEU A 7 -6.26 1.17 13.48
CA LEU A 7 -5.46 1.98 12.56
C LEU A 7 -6.19 3.27 12.13
N ARG A 8 -7.50 3.18 11.86
CA ARG A 8 -8.33 4.36 11.52
C ARG A 8 -8.37 5.40 12.65
N LYS A 9 -8.28 4.97 13.91
CA LYS A 9 -8.20 5.88 15.06
C LYS A 9 -6.86 6.61 15.15
N GLN A 10 -5.78 6.02 14.64
CA GLN A 10 -4.45 6.62 14.64
C GLN A 10 -4.22 7.58 13.46
N GLN A 11 -4.79 7.26 12.30
CA GLN A 11 -4.70 8.10 11.10
C GLN A 11 -6.07 8.21 10.43
N SER A 12 -6.76 9.34 10.65
CA SER A 12 -8.11 9.56 10.14
C SER A 12 -8.17 10.08 8.71
N SER A 13 -7.07 10.61 8.18
CA SER A 13 -7.01 11.19 6.83
C SER A 13 -6.80 10.15 5.72
N CYS A 14 -6.39 8.93 6.06
CA CYS A 14 -6.15 7.85 5.11
C CYS A 14 -7.23 6.77 5.22
N GLU A 15 -7.74 6.32 4.08
CA GLU A 15 -8.64 5.17 4.06
C GLU A 15 -7.87 3.89 4.41
N VAL A 16 -8.38 3.15 5.40
CA VAL A 16 -7.84 1.84 5.79
C VAL A 16 -8.93 0.82 5.56
N VAL A 17 -8.65 -0.25 4.82
CA VAL A 17 -9.58 -1.35 4.54
C VAL A 17 -8.96 -2.68 4.96
N ALA A 18 -9.80 -3.70 5.18
CA ALA A 18 -9.36 -5.09 5.30
C ALA A 18 -9.57 -5.80 3.97
N ASP A 19 -8.62 -6.65 3.59
CA ASP A 19 -8.85 -7.64 2.53
C ASP A 19 -9.94 -8.63 2.96
N ASP A 20 -10.52 -9.33 1.99
CA ASP A 20 -11.39 -10.47 2.27
C ASP A 20 -10.65 -11.56 3.04
N ILE A 21 -11.39 -12.38 3.80
CA ILE A 21 -10.79 -13.46 4.61
C ILE A 21 -10.03 -14.49 3.78
N SER A 22 -10.34 -14.60 2.47
CA SER A 22 -9.60 -15.43 1.52
C SER A 22 -8.24 -14.86 1.11
N ASN A 23 -7.89 -13.64 1.54
CA ASN A 23 -6.67 -12.91 1.16
C ASN A 23 -6.53 -12.68 -0.36
N ALA A 24 -7.65 -12.53 -1.07
CA ALA A 24 -7.68 -12.45 -2.53
C ALA A 24 -6.81 -11.31 -3.08
N LEU A 25 -6.82 -10.12 -2.46
CA LEU A 25 -5.98 -9.00 -2.89
C LEU A 25 -4.52 -9.22 -2.52
N ASN A 26 -4.25 -9.77 -1.34
CA ASN A 26 -2.89 -10.10 -0.92
C ASN A 26 -2.20 -11.03 -1.94
N TYR A 27 -2.89 -12.07 -2.39
CA TYR A 27 -2.40 -12.99 -3.41
C TYR A 27 -2.25 -12.31 -4.77
N LYS A 28 -3.27 -11.56 -5.22
CA LYS A 28 -3.27 -10.92 -6.54
C LYS A 28 -2.14 -9.90 -6.69
N TYR A 29 -1.85 -9.13 -5.65
CA TYR A 29 -0.79 -8.13 -5.64
C TYR A 29 0.55 -8.68 -5.13
N GLY A 30 0.58 -9.91 -4.61
CA GLY A 30 1.79 -10.49 -4.00
C GLY A 30 2.30 -9.63 -2.85
N ALA A 31 1.37 -9.20 -1.98
CA ALA A 31 1.58 -8.24 -0.90
C ALA A 31 1.63 -8.91 0.48
N MET A 32 2.07 -10.17 0.55
CA MET A 32 2.32 -10.83 1.83
C MET A 32 3.38 -10.04 2.61
N PHE A 33 3.13 -9.80 3.90
CA PHE A 33 3.76 -8.78 4.75
C PHE A 33 3.31 -7.35 4.40
N GLU A 34 4.23 -6.44 4.11
CA GLU A 34 3.96 -5.06 3.70
C GLU A 34 4.58 -4.81 2.33
N ARG A 35 3.89 -3.99 1.51
CA ARG A 35 4.33 -3.67 0.16
C ARG A 35 3.65 -2.42 -0.35
N LEU A 36 4.43 -1.55 -0.98
CA LEU A 36 3.96 -0.29 -1.55
C LEU A 36 3.70 -0.44 -3.05
N PHE A 37 2.62 0.19 -3.52
CA PHE A 37 2.23 0.25 -4.92
C PHE A 37 1.79 1.66 -5.24
N ILE A 38 2.01 2.10 -6.48
CA ILE A 38 1.31 3.25 -7.04
C ILE A 38 0.53 2.77 -8.26
N VAL A 39 -0.76 3.10 -8.29
CA VAL A 39 -1.67 2.75 -9.38
C VAL A 39 -2.14 4.03 -10.05
N LEU A 40 -1.94 4.13 -11.36
CA LEU A 40 -2.38 5.25 -12.18
C LEU A 40 -3.09 4.72 -13.43
N ASN A 41 -4.28 5.23 -13.72
CA ASN A 41 -5.10 4.81 -14.87
C ASN A 41 -5.25 3.28 -14.99
N GLY A 42 -5.47 2.61 -13.86
CA GLY A 42 -5.65 1.16 -13.78
C GLY A 42 -4.37 0.32 -13.96
N LYS A 43 -3.18 0.95 -13.99
CA LYS A 43 -1.89 0.26 -14.13
C LYS A 43 -1.01 0.49 -12.91
N VAL A 44 -0.26 -0.54 -12.51
CA VAL A 44 0.79 -0.40 -11.49
C VAL A 44 1.98 0.31 -12.14
N VAL A 45 2.28 1.51 -11.67
CA VAL A 45 3.34 2.40 -12.17
C VAL A 45 4.54 2.47 -11.23
N TYR A 46 4.39 1.97 -10.01
CA TYR A 46 5.47 1.68 -9.06
C TYR A 46 5.12 0.41 -8.29
N LEU A 47 6.11 -0.48 -8.15
CA LEU A 47 6.01 -1.73 -7.41
C LEU A 47 7.20 -1.83 -6.46
N GLY A 48 6.96 -1.61 -5.17
CA GLY A 48 7.99 -1.74 -4.15
C GLY A 48 8.44 -3.20 -3.96
N GLN A 49 9.59 -3.35 -3.33
CA GLN A 49 10.08 -4.64 -2.84
C GLN A 49 9.20 -5.15 -1.71
N ARG A 50 9.31 -6.45 -1.38
CA ARG A 50 8.59 -7.02 -0.23
C ARG A 50 9.23 -6.54 1.07
N GLY A 51 8.41 -6.11 2.01
CA GLY A 51 8.87 -5.72 3.33
C GLY A 51 9.26 -6.90 4.23
N PRO A 52 9.83 -6.62 5.41
CA PRO A 52 10.03 -5.27 5.95
C PRO A 52 11.23 -4.51 5.37
N GLN A 53 12.24 -5.22 4.87
CA GLN A 53 13.45 -4.57 4.34
C GLN A 53 13.20 -3.75 3.07
N GLY A 54 12.21 -4.14 2.26
CA GLY A 54 11.86 -3.46 1.01
C GLY A 54 10.89 -2.29 1.17
N TYR A 55 10.62 -1.83 2.39
CA TYR A 55 9.72 -0.71 2.66
C TYR A 55 10.46 0.63 2.50
N HIS A 56 10.59 1.06 1.25
CA HIS A 56 11.29 2.29 0.86
C HIS A 56 10.29 3.41 0.56
N LEU A 57 10.04 4.27 1.54
CA LEU A 57 9.12 5.41 1.38
C LEU A 57 9.72 6.49 0.47
N GLU A 58 11.04 6.64 0.48
CA GLU A 58 11.80 7.56 -0.36
C GLU A 58 11.53 7.34 -1.85
N GLU A 59 11.43 6.09 -2.30
CA GLU A 59 11.13 5.77 -3.71
C GLU A 59 9.70 6.21 -4.10
N VAL A 60 8.75 6.05 -3.18
CA VAL A 60 7.36 6.49 -3.37
C VAL A 60 7.29 8.01 -3.41
N GLU A 61 7.95 8.68 -2.48
CA GLU A 61 8.03 10.15 -2.42
C GLU A 61 8.66 10.72 -3.70
N GLU A 62 9.76 10.15 -4.16
CA GLU A 62 10.39 10.53 -5.43
C GLU A 62 9.45 10.37 -6.61
N TRP A 63 8.75 9.23 -6.71
CA TRP A 63 7.81 8.98 -7.79
C TRP A 63 6.67 10.01 -7.78
N LEU A 64 6.06 10.24 -6.61
CA LEU A 64 4.95 11.18 -6.45
C LEU A 64 5.38 12.61 -6.78
N THR A 65 6.54 13.04 -6.29
CA THR A 65 7.09 14.38 -6.57
C THR A 65 7.32 14.59 -8.06
N LYS A 66 7.90 13.59 -8.75
CA LYS A 66 8.10 13.63 -10.22
C LYS A 66 6.79 13.68 -10.99
N TYR A 67 5.72 13.06 -10.49
CA TYR A 67 4.40 13.04 -11.14
C TYR A 67 3.62 14.36 -10.95
N THR A 68 3.79 15.03 -9.81
CA THR A 68 3.08 16.28 -9.49
C THR A 68 3.80 17.55 -9.94
N SER A 69 5.05 17.42 -10.43
CA SER A 69 5.83 18.51 -11.01
C SER A 69 5.41 18.79 -12.44
#